data_AF-A0A3B5Y404-F1
#
_entry.id   AF-A0A3B5Y404-F1
#
_cell.length_a   1.000
_cell.length_b   1.000
_cell.length_c   1.000
_cell.angle_alpha   90.00
_cell.angle_beta   90.00
_cell.angle_gamma   90.00
#
_symmetry.space_group_name_H-M   'P 1'
#
loop_
_entity.id
_entity.type
_entity.pdbx_description
1 polymer ?
#
loop_
_entity_poly.entity_id
_entity_poly.type
_entity_poly.pdbx_seq_one_letter_code
_entity_poly.pdbx_strand_id
1 'polypeptide(L)'
;MAGLVISKAGGGFSITKSCASGRPKAAAAGRPKATPAARAAELLVCRTLGIVKDGQDVTAAALDAFAERFKEQLPPDVIIAMRGLFKLGCNIATGVEEALIAHGGDGALDLDGGTAAQLADA
;
A
#
# COMPACT_ATOMS: atom_id res chain seq x y z
N MET A 1 40.95 -9.26 27.33
CA MET A 1 41.44 -7.86 27.36
C MET A 1 41.86 -7.49 25.95
N ALA A 2 41.08 -6.64 25.25
CA ALA A 2 41.47 -6.16 23.92
C ALA A 2 42.59 -5.12 24.10
N GLY A 3 43.78 -5.43 23.60
CA GLY A 3 44.95 -4.56 23.73
C GLY A 3 45.09 -3.61 22.54
N LEU A 4 45.73 -2.48 22.76
CA LEU A 4 46.20 -1.59 21.69
C LEU A 4 47.72 -1.69 21.68
N VAL A 5 48.29 -2.17 20.57
CA VAL A 5 49.74 -2.31 20.41
C VAL A 5 50.25 -1.08 19.66
N ILE A 6 51.14 -0.33 20.30
CA ILE A 6 51.81 0.81 19.69
C ILE A 6 53.25 0.40 19.41
N SER A 7 53.68 0.46 18.15
CA SER A 7 55.04 0.12 17.72
C SER A 7 55.65 1.27 16.92
N LYS A 8 56.95 1.51 17.10
CA LYS A 8 57.69 2.53 16.35
C LYS A 8 58.34 1.86 15.14
N ALA A 9 57.95 2.27 13.93
CA ALA A 9 58.53 1.79 12.69
C ALA A 9 58.90 3.01 11.84
N GLY A 10 60.16 3.06 11.40
CA GLY A 10 60.71 4.03 10.42
C GLY A 10 60.06 5.42 10.43
N GLY A 11 60.45 6.28 11.38
CA GLY A 11 60.03 7.68 11.43
C GLY A 11 58.68 7.98 12.10
N GLY A 12 57.84 6.98 12.39
CA GLY A 12 56.53 7.19 13.01
C GLY A 12 56.12 6.15 14.05
N PHE A 13 55.00 6.39 14.72
CA PHE A 13 54.34 5.42 15.60
C PHE A 13 53.13 4.83 14.89
N SER A 14 53.02 3.50 14.91
CA SER A 14 51.89 2.73 14.38
C SER A 14 51.08 2.17 15.54
N ILE A 15 49.76 2.32 15.48
CA ILE A 15 48.83 1.87 16.51
C ILE A 15 47.94 0.78 15.91
N THR A 16 48.04 -0.45 16.40
CA THR A 16 47.26 -1.60 15.93
C THR A 16 46.41 -2.19 17.05
N LYS A 17 45.11 -2.42 16.81
CA LYS A 17 44.22 -3.08 17.78
C LYS A 17 44.49 -4.58 17.78
N SER A 18 44.99 -5.13 18.88
CA SER A 18 45.10 -6.57 19.07
C SER A 18 43.77 -7.10 19.60
N CYS A 19 42.87 -7.43 18.69
CA CYS A 19 41.68 -8.20 19.04
C CYS A 19 42.06 -9.69 19.05
N ALA A 20 42.18 -10.28 20.25
CA ALA A 20 42.25 -11.72 20.45
C ALA A 20 40.88 -12.41 20.27
N SER A 21 40.03 -11.92 19.36
CA SER A 21 38.79 -12.59 18.97
C SER A 21 38.82 -12.80 17.46
N GLY A 22 38.80 -14.08 17.07
CA GLY A 22 38.91 -14.54 15.69
C GLY A 22 37.80 -14.01 14.80
N ARG A 23 38.00 -12.83 14.22
CA ARG A 23 37.30 -12.42 13.02
C ARG A 23 38.17 -12.81 11.83
N PRO A 24 37.79 -13.84 11.05
CA PRO A 24 38.51 -14.13 9.83
C PRO A 24 38.51 -12.87 8.97
N LYS A 25 39.70 -12.55 8.45
CA LYS A 25 39.96 -11.58 7.40
C LYS A 25 39.25 -12.08 6.14
N ALA A 26 37.93 -11.95 6.09
CA ALA A 26 37.15 -12.18 4.91
C ALA A 26 37.55 -11.10 3.90
N ALA A 27 38.11 -11.58 2.80
CA ALA A 27 38.41 -10.90 1.57
C ALA A 27 37.55 -9.66 1.31
N ALA A 28 38.20 -8.63 0.78
CA ALA A 28 37.58 -7.49 0.13
C ALA A 28 36.85 -7.89 -1.18
N ALA A 29 35.96 -8.89 -1.10
CA ALA A 29 35.08 -9.31 -2.18
C ALA A 29 33.65 -8.88 -1.78
N GLY A 30 33.15 -7.82 -2.42
CA GLY A 30 31.73 -7.48 -2.39
C GLY A 30 31.31 -6.38 -1.41
N ARG A 31 32.07 -5.28 -1.29
CA ARG A 31 31.46 -4.04 -0.76
C ARG A 31 30.40 -3.60 -1.78
N PRO A 32 29.11 -3.48 -1.42
CA PRO A 32 28.10 -3.04 -2.37
C PRO A 32 28.52 -1.66 -2.92
N LYS A 33 28.51 -1.51 -4.25
CA LYS A 33 28.81 -0.24 -4.92
C LYS A 33 27.96 0.84 -4.24
N ALA A 34 28.61 1.93 -3.85
CA ALA A 34 27.94 3.07 -3.23
C ALA A 34 26.78 3.50 -4.15
N THR A 35 25.57 3.17 -3.74
CA THR A 35 24.37 3.53 -4.49
C THR A 35 24.24 5.05 -4.39
N PRO A 36 24.02 5.77 -5.51
CA PRO A 36 23.83 7.22 -5.46
C PRO A 36 22.80 7.58 -4.39
N ALA A 37 23.02 8.64 -3.61
CA ALA A 37 22.16 8.99 -2.47
C ALA A 37 20.67 9.06 -2.86
N ALA A 38 20.36 9.51 -4.08
CA ALA A 38 19.01 9.50 -4.64
C ALA A 38 18.40 8.09 -4.74
N ARG A 39 19.16 7.10 -5.22
CA ARG A 39 18.73 5.70 -5.29
C ARG A 39 18.53 5.08 -3.91
N ALA A 40 19.36 5.45 -2.94
CA ALA A 40 19.20 5.00 -1.56
C ALA A 40 17.94 5.58 -0.90
N ALA A 41 17.63 6.86 -1.16
CA ALA A 41 16.41 7.51 -0.71
C ALA A 41 15.15 6.89 -1.36
N GLU A 42 15.18 6.65 -2.67
CA GLU A 42 14.11 5.97 -3.41
C GLU A 42 13.79 4.59 -2.79
N LEU A 43 14.80 3.75 -2.59
CA LEU A 43 14.63 2.43 -1.97
C LEU A 43 14.06 2.51 -0.55
N LEU A 44 14.49 3.51 0.24
CA LEU A 44 14.01 3.70 1.59
C LEU A 44 12.52 4.11 1.58
N VAL A 45 12.14 5.03 0.70
CA VAL A 45 10.74 5.46 0.54
C VAL A 45 9.86 4.28 0.11
N CYS A 46 10.24 3.54 -0.93
CA CYS A 46 9.50 2.37 -1.40
C CYS A 46 9.35 1.30 -0.31
N ARG A 47 10.39 1.08 0.51
CA ARG A 47 10.33 0.15 1.64
C ARG A 47 9.42 0.66 2.76
N THR A 48 9.46 1.96 3.08
CA THR A 48 8.58 2.55 4.11
C THR A 48 7.11 2.53 3.71
N LEU A 49 6.82 2.65 2.42
CA LEU A 49 5.46 2.55 1.87
C LEU A 49 4.98 1.11 1.68
N GLY A 50 5.84 0.11 1.95
CA GLY A 50 5.50 -1.31 1.77
C GLY A 50 5.45 -1.78 0.32
N ILE A 51 5.93 -0.98 -0.63
CA ILE A 51 5.99 -1.30 -2.08
C ILE A 51 7.07 -2.36 -2.33
N VAL A 52 8.18 -2.30 -1.59
CA VAL A 52 9.31 -3.22 -1.72
C VAL A 52 9.51 -4.00 -0.42
N LYS A 53 9.53 -5.33 -0.52
CA LYS A 53 9.86 -6.25 0.58
C LYS A 53 11.04 -7.12 0.17
N ASP A 54 12.05 -7.22 1.03
CA ASP A 54 13.28 -8.01 0.80
C ASP A 54 14.00 -7.69 -0.53
N GLY A 55 13.87 -6.44 -1.00
CA GLY A 55 14.47 -5.98 -2.26
C GLY A 55 13.67 -6.32 -3.53
N GLN A 56 12.48 -6.92 -3.40
CA GLN A 56 11.56 -7.17 -4.49
C GLN A 56 10.33 -6.27 -4.40
N ASP A 57 9.86 -5.76 -5.54
CA ASP A 57 8.56 -5.10 -5.63
C ASP A 57 7.46 -6.13 -5.38
N VAL A 58 6.67 -5.91 -4.34
CA VAL A 58 5.57 -6.81 -3.97
C VAL A 58 4.23 -6.36 -4.52
N THR A 59 4.17 -5.21 -5.19
CA THR A 59 2.91 -4.58 -5.62
C THR A 59 2.17 -5.47 -6.62
N ALA A 60 2.85 -5.94 -7.66
CA ALA A 60 2.24 -6.81 -8.67
C ALA A 60 1.76 -8.13 -8.05
N ALA A 61 2.60 -8.81 -7.29
CA ALA A 61 2.25 -10.07 -6.63
C ALA A 61 1.10 -9.92 -5.61
N ALA A 62 1.05 -8.80 -4.89
CA ALA A 62 -0.03 -8.49 -3.97
C ALA A 62 -1.35 -8.22 -4.69
N LEU A 63 -1.31 -7.52 -5.83
CA LEU A 63 -2.48 -7.29 -6.67
C LEU A 63 -2.98 -8.59 -7.30
N ASP A 64 -2.09 -9.47 -7.75
CA ASP A 64 -2.46 -10.79 -8.29
C ASP A 64 -3.12 -11.65 -7.21
N ALA A 65 -2.51 -11.73 -6.02
CA ALA A 65 -3.07 -12.46 -4.88
C ALA A 65 -4.38 -11.85 -4.36
N PHE A 66 -4.54 -10.52 -4.45
CA PHE A 66 -5.80 -9.85 -4.14
C PHE A 66 -6.86 -10.22 -5.17
N ALA A 67 -6.55 -10.11 -6.47
CA ALA A 67 -7.45 -10.46 -7.55
C ALA A 67 -7.91 -11.92 -7.46
N GLU A 68 -7.02 -12.85 -7.13
CA GLU A 68 -7.35 -14.27 -6.90
C GLU A 68 -8.45 -14.48 -5.86
N ARG A 69 -8.53 -13.64 -4.83
CA ARG A 69 -9.60 -13.73 -3.81
C ARG A 69 -10.98 -13.37 -4.35
N PHE A 70 -11.07 -12.72 -5.51
CA PHE A 70 -12.32 -12.35 -6.18
C PHE A 70 -12.56 -13.15 -7.47
N LYS A 71 -11.65 -14.05 -7.88
CA LYS A 71 -11.80 -14.85 -9.10
C LYS A 71 -12.85 -15.94 -8.95
N GLU A 72 -13.02 -16.48 -7.75
CA GLU A 72 -14.09 -17.44 -7.48
C GLU A 72 -15.40 -16.67 -7.25
N GLN A 73 -16.35 -16.83 -8.17
CA GLN A 73 -17.72 -16.41 -7.91
C GLN A 73 -18.21 -17.11 -6.65
N LEU A 74 -18.87 -16.35 -5.77
CA LEU A 74 -19.55 -16.92 -4.61
C LEU A 74 -20.48 -18.05 -5.09
N PRO A 75 -20.55 -19.18 -4.37
CA PRO A 75 -21.47 -20.25 -4.72
C PRO A 75 -22.90 -19.70 -4.87
N PRO A 76 -23.67 -20.15 -5.88
CA PRO A 76 -25.03 -19.66 -6.11
C PRO A 76 -25.90 -19.69 -4.84
N ASP A 77 -25.75 -20.72 -4.02
CA ASP A 77 -26.47 -20.88 -2.75
C ASP A 77 -26.15 -19.78 -1.74
N VAL A 78 -24.88 -19.36 -1.65
CA VAL A 78 -24.44 -18.26 -0.77
C VAL A 78 -24.98 -16.93 -1.28
N ILE A 79 -24.99 -16.72 -2.60
CA ILE A 79 -25.58 -15.52 -3.22
C ILE A 79 -27.09 -15.47 -2.92
N ILE A 80 -27.80 -16.58 -3.08
CA ILE A 80 -29.24 -16.68 -2.77
C ILE A 80 -29.48 -16.41 -1.28
N ALA A 81 -28.68 -16.99 -0.39
CA ALA A 81 -28.79 -16.76 1.04
C ALA A 81 -28.55 -15.29 1.43
N MET A 82 -27.51 -14.65 0.88
CA MET A 82 -27.23 -13.23 1.12
C MET A 82 -28.34 -12.33 0.56
N ARG A 83 -28.87 -12.63 -0.63
CA ARG A 83 -30.04 -11.91 -1.20
C ARG A 83 -31.27 -12.06 -0.33
N GLY A 84 -31.50 -13.23 0.26
CA GLY A 84 -32.58 -13.47 1.22
C GLY A 84 -32.38 -12.69 2.53
N LEU A 85 -31.17 -12.72 3.09
CA LEU A 85 -30.81 -12.04 4.34
C LEU A 85 -31.03 -10.53 4.24
N PHE A 86 -30.56 -9.91 3.16
CA PHE A 86 -30.73 -8.48 2.92
C PHE A 86 -32.04 -8.12 2.21
N LYS A 87 -32.92 -9.10 1.95
CA LYS A 87 -34.22 -8.92 1.28
C LYS A 87 -34.12 -8.22 -0.08
N LEU A 88 -33.04 -8.44 -0.81
CA LEU A 88 -32.75 -7.77 -2.10
C LEU A 88 -33.72 -8.17 -3.23
N GLY A 89 -34.43 -9.29 -3.09
CA GLY A 89 -35.48 -9.74 -4.01
C GLY A 89 -36.91 -9.46 -3.52
N CYS A 90 -37.08 -8.59 -2.53
CA CYS A 90 -38.39 -8.30 -1.98
C CYS A 90 -39.19 -7.44 -2.96
N ASN A 91 -40.13 -8.05 -3.67
CA ASN A 91 -41.01 -7.36 -4.63
C ASN A 91 -41.76 -6.17 -4.03
N ILE A 92 -42.03 -6.19 -2.71
CA ILE A 92 -42.65 -5.06 -2.01
C ILE A 92 -41.68 -3.88 -1.94
N ALA A 93 -40.41 -4.11 -1.60
CA ALA A 93 -39.40 -3.06 -1.54
C ALA A 93 -39.17 -2.45 -2.93
N THR A 94 -39.08 -3.29 -3.96
CA THR A 94 -38.98 -2.84 -5.36
C THR A 94 -40.22 -2.05 -5.80
N GLY A 95 -41.42 -2.51 -5.47
CA GLY A 95 -42.66 -1.79 -5.80
C GLY A 95 -42.77 -0.44 -5.07
N VAL A 96 -42.27 -0.35 -3.83
CA VAL A 96 -42.19 0.92 -3.09
C VAL A 96 -41.15 1.85 -3.71
N GLU A 97 -39.97 1.35 -4.07
CA GLU A 97 -38.94 2.13 -4.78
C GLU A 97 -39.48 2.68 -6.10
N GLU A 98 -40.12 1.85 -6.92
CA GLU A 98 -40.71 2.26 -8.19
C GLU A 98 -41.85 3.26 -7.99
N ALA A 99 -42.68 3.08 -6.97
CA ALA A 99 -43.71 4.06 -6.60
C ALA A 99 -43.13 5.39 -6.11
N LEU A 100 -42.01 5.37 -5.38
CA LEU A 100 -41.31 6.58 -4.93
C LEU A 100 -40.65 7.32 -6.10
N ILE A 101 -40.05 6.59 -7.05
CA ILE A 101 -39.51 7.16 -8.29
C ILE A 101 -40.65 7.80 -9.10
N ALA A 102 -41.77 7.08 -9.27
CA ALA A 102 -42.94 7.58 -9.98
C ALA A 102 -43.57 8.80 -9.28
N HIS A 103 -43.59 8.81 -7.95
CA HIS A 103 -44.09 9.93 -7.15
C HIS A 103 -43.14 11.14 -7.19
N GLY A 104 -41.82 10.91 -7.24
CA GLY A 104 -40.82 11.98 -7.34
C GLY A 104 -40.85 12.68 -8.70
N GLY A 105 -41.20 11.95 -9.77
CA GLY A 105 -41.19 12.48 -11.13
C GLY A 105 -39.77 12.80 -11.64
N ASP A 106 -39.66 13.10 -12.93
CA ASP A 106 -38.40 13.36 -13.64
C ASP A 106 -37.58 14.56 -13.08
N GLY A 107 -38.20 15.40 -12.23
CA GLY A 107 -37.60 16.60 -11.64
C GLY A 107 -37.23 16.50 -10.15
N ALA A 108 -37.38 15.35 -9.48
CA ALA A 108 -37.06 15.23 -8.05
C ALA A 108 -35.56 15.41 -7.71
N LEU A 109 -34.69 15.25 -8.71
CA LEU A 109 -33.24 15.42 -8.58
C LEU A 109 -32.69 16.67 -9.29
N ASP A 110 -33.55 17.49 -9.90
CA ASP A 110 -33.16 18.82 -10.39
C ASP A 110 -32.99 19.77 -9.19
N LEU A 111 -31.95 19.50 -8.41
CA LEU A 111 -31.32 20.50 -7.54
C LEU A 111 -30.51 21.43 -8.44
N ASP A 112 -31.18 22.16 -9.32
CA ASP A 112 -30.52 23.21 -10.08
C ASP A 112 -30.14 24.31 -9.08
N GLY A 113 -28.83 24.53 -8.93
CA GLY A 113 -28.24 25.55 -8.06
C GLY A 113 -28.54 26.95 -8.59
N GLY A 114 -29.79 27.38 -8.47
CA GLY A 114 -30.30 28.54 -9.18
C GLY A 114 -31.53 29.16 -8.54
N THR A 115 -31.52 29.41 -7.24
CA THR A 115 -32.41 30.44 -6.63
C THR A 115 -31.92 31.84 -7.02
N ALA A 116 -31.84 32.10 -8.32
CA ALA A 116 -31.57 33.40 -8.91
C ALA A 116 -32.63 33.66 -9.97
N ALA A 117 -33.43 34.70 -9.73
CA ALA A 117 -34.36 35.32 -10.66
C ALA A 117 -35.74 34.63 -10.89
N GLN A 118 -36.64 34.76 -9.91
CA GLN A 118 -38.02 35.15 -10.23
C GLN A 118 -38.73 35.82 -9.04
N LEU A 119 -38.33 37.06 -8.76
CA LEU A 119 -39.15 38.05 -8.04
C LEU A 119 -39.12 39.37 -8.84
N ALA A 120 -39.54 39.28 -10.10
CA ALA A 120 -39.89 40.43 -10.91
C ALA A 120 -41.13 40.02 -11.72
N ASP A 121 -42.29 40.15 -11.10
CA ASP A 121 -43.47 40.85 -11.65
C ASP A 121 -44.67 40.56 -10.73
N ALA A 122 -44.93 41.47 -9.80
CA ALA A 122 -46.20 41.63 -9.07
C ALA A 122 -46.30 43.08 -8.59
#